data_AF-A0A7C2AJ25-F1
#
_entry.id   AF-A0A7C2AJ25-F1
#
_cell.length_a   1.000
_cell.length_b   1.000
_cell.length_c   1.000
_cell.angle_alpha   90.00
_cell.angle_beta   90.00
_cell.angle_gamma   90.00
#
_symmetry.space_group_name_H-M   'P 1'
#
loop_
_entity.id
_entity.type
_entity.pdbx_description
1 polymer ?
#
loop_
_entity_poly.entity_id
_entity_poly.type
_entity_poly.pdbx_seq_one_letter_code
_entity_poly.pdbx_strand_id
1 'polypeptide(L)'
;MEKKRQLYEWYTGEKPDYLPWFIPMLSEKRDEIIKLLKKNKIGSRAFYSPIKEGFPNSEYLSKRGLWLPSSLTLEKEDVMRINEITHSNK
;
A
#
# COMPACT_ATOMS: atom_id res chain seq x y z
N MET A 1 -26.58 -16.05 16.58
CA MET A 1 -25.69 -15.77 15.44
C MET A 1 -24.65 -14.78 15.91
N GLU A 2 -23.40 -15.20 15.95
CA GLU A 2 -22.26 -14.36 16.32
C GLU A 2 -22.11 -13.23 15.30
N LYS A 3 -22.06 -11.97 15.75
CA LYS A 3 -21.86 -10.82 14.85
C LYS A 3 -20.53 -11.04 14.14
N LYS A 4 -20.56 -11.30 12.83
CA LYS A 4 -19.35 -11.33 12.00
C LYS A 4 -18.59 -10.03 12.25
N ARG A 5 -17.42 -10.16 12.87
CA ARG A 5 -16.51 -9.06 13.20
C ARG A 5 -16.36 -8.17 11.96
N GLN A 6 -16.60 -6.88 12.10
CA GLN A 6 -16.49 -5.93 11.00
C GLN A 6 -15.02 -5.96 10.54
N LEU A 7 -14.78 -6.32 9.27
CA LEU A 7 -13.43 -6.39 8.68
C LEU A 7 -12.65 -5.07 8.73
N TYR A 8 -13.35 -3.97 9.04
CA TYR A 8 -12.85 -2.61 9.05
C TYR A 8 -13.14 -1.92 10.40
N GLU A 9 -12.70 -2.51 11.52
CA GLU A 9 -12.80 -1.85 12.85
C GLU A 9 -12.14 -0.47 12.89
N TRP A 10 -11.19 -0.21 11.98
CA TRP A 10 -10.48 1.07 11.82
C TRP A 10 -11.21 2.10 10.95
N TYR A 11 -12.29 1.72 10.25
CA TYR A 11 -13.01 2.62 9.36
C TYR A 11 -14.21 3.25 10.07
N THR A 12 -14.03 4.47 10.57
CA THR A 12 -15.03 5.18 11.38
C THR A 12 -15.90 6.16 10.56
N GLY A 13 -15.78 6.15 9.23
CA GLY A 13 -16.45 7.09 8.32
C GLY A 13 -17.55 6.48 7.45
N GLU A 14 -18.03 7.26 6.48
CA GLU A 14 -18.94 6.81 5.42
C GLU A 14 -18.27 5.75 4.57
N LYS A 15 -18.81 4.53 4.51
CA LYS A 15 -18.21 3.40 3.78
C LYS A 15 -17.76 3.87 2.39
N PRO A 16 -16.51 3.63 1.98
CA PRO A 16 -16.05 4.13 0.70
C PRO A 16 -16.81 3.42 -0.41
N ASP A 17 -17.13 4.15 -1.47
CA ASP A 17 -17.81 3.61 -2.67
C ASP A 17 -16.96 2.55 -3.41
N TYR A 18 -15.73 2.32 -2.96
CA TYR A 18 -14.80 1.35 -3.50
C TYR A 18 -14.18 0.50 -2.39
N LEU A 19 -13.87 -0.76 -2.72
CA LEU A 19 -13.06 -1.60 -1.87
C LEU A 19 -11.58 -1.23 -2.07
N PRO A 20 -10.80 -0.99 -1.01
CA PRO A 20 -9.37 -0.69 -1.13
C PRO A 20 -8.59 -1.97 -1.46
N TRP A 21 -8.72 -2.45 -2.70
CA TRP A 21 -8.07 -3.69 -3.17
C TRP A 21 -6.54 -3.57 -3.19
N PHE A 22 -6.02 -2.35 -3.31
CA PHE A 22 -4.61 -2.04 -3.19
C PHE A 22 -4.41 -0.78 -2.35
N ILE A 23 -3.32 -0.74 -1.58
CA ILE A 23 -2.94 0.43 -0.77
C ILE A 23 -1.78 1.16 -1.47
N PRO A 24 -2.03 2.29 -2.14
CA PRO A 24 -0.99 3.04 -2.86
C PRO A 24 -0.12 3.88 -1.91
N MET A 25 1.16 4.00 -2.24
CA MET A 25 2.07 4.97 -1.65
C MET A 25 3.01 5.54 -2.72
N LEU A 26 3.36 6.82 -2.58
CA LEU A 26 4.36 7.50 -3.41
C LEU A 26 5.60 7.82 -2.56
N SER A 27 6.79 7.60 -3.14
CA SER A 27 8.07 8.02 -2.54
C SER A 27 9.15 8.15 -3.62
N GLU A 28 10.08 9.10 -3.45
CA GLU A 28 11.29 9.18 -4.27
C GLU A 28 12.23 7.98 -4.03
N LYS A 29 12.17 7.37 -2.84
CA LYS A 29 12.97 6.22 -2.42
C LYS A 29 12.24 4.89 -2.62
N ARG A 30 11.32 4.83 -3.59
CA ARG A 30 10.42 3.69 -3.83
C ARG A 30 11.15 2.34 -3.83
N ASP A 31 12.24 2.24 -4.58
CA ASP A 31 13.00 0.99 -4.72
C ASP A 31 13.72 0.58 -3.41
N GLU A 32 14.19 1.55 -2.62
CA GLU A 32 14.79 1.30 -1.31
C GLU A 32 13.76 0.77 -0.32
N ILE A 33 12.57 1.36 -0.32
CA ILE A 33 11.44 0.92 0.50
C ILE A 33 11.04 -0.52 0.13
N ILE A 34 10.92 -0.84 -1.16
CA ILE A 34 10.61 -2.21 -1.60
C ILE A 34 11.67 -3.20 -1.09
N LYS A 35 12.97 -2.86 -1.21
CA LYS A 35 14.06 -3.70 -0.69
C LYS A 35 13.97 -3.88 0.83
N LEU A 36 13.65 -2.82 1.57
CA LEU A 36 13.51 -2.85 3.02
C LEU A 36 12.31 -3.69 3.47
N LEU A 37 11.16 -3.54 2.81
CA LEU A 37 9.98 -4.38 3.05
C LEU A 37 10.29 -5.85 2.78
N LYS A 38 10.95 -6.15 1.64
CA LYS A 38 11.39 -7.51 1.31
C LYS A 38 12.34 -8.10 2.36
N LYS A 39 13.32 -7.33 2.84
CA LYS A 39 14.23 -7.74 3.93
C LYS A 39 13.46 -8.10 5.20
N ASN A 40 12.35 -7.42 5.46
CA ASN A 40 11.45 -7.68 6.58
C ASN A 40 10.37 -8.72 6.28
N LYS A 41 10.47 -9.46 5.17
CA LYS A 41 9.50 -10.48 4.74
C LYS A 41 8.09 -9.92 4.48
N ILE A 42 8.00 -8.66 4.05
CA ILE A 42 6.74 -8.01 3.67
C ILE A 42 6.69 -7.88 2.15
N GLY A 43 5.64 -8.41 1.55
CA GLY A 43 5.38 -8.28 0.12
C GLY A 43 5.04 -6.84 -0.24
N SER A 44 5.55 -6.36 -1.37
CA SER A 44 5.17 -5.07 -1.96
C SER A 44 5.41 -5.11 -3.46
N ARG A 45 4.83 -4.17 -4.19
CA ARG A 45 4.99 -4.12 -5.64
C ARG A 45 5.16 -2.68 -6.13
N ALA A 46 6.08 -2.45 -7.05
CA ALA A 46 6.10 -1.20 -7.80
C ALA A 46 4.80 -1.01 -8.59
N PHE A 47 4.41 0.23 -8.82
CA PHE A 47 3.39 0.53 -9.83
C PHE A 47 3.84 0.04 -11.20
N TYR A 48 2.88 -0.26 -12.06
CA TYR A 48 3.16 -0.67 -13.42
C TYR A 48 3.81 0.47 -14.20
N SER A 49 4.65 0.11 -15.17
CA SER A 49 5.16 1.06 -16.15
C SER A 49 4.02 1.68 -16.96
N PRO A 50 4.19 2.90 -17.47
CA PRO A 50 3.21 3.53 -18.35
C PRO A 50 2.99 2.65 -19.59
N ILE A 51 1.74 2.56 -20.04
CA ILE A 51 1.43 1.85 -21.30
C ILE A 51 1.96 2.62 -22.51
N LYS A 52 2.00 3.95 -22.42
CA LYS A 52 2.47 4.86 -23.47
C LYS A 52 3.27 6.02 -22.84
N GLU A 53 4.35 6.41 -23.53
CA GLU A 53 5.18 7.57 -23.18
C GLU A 53 4.51 8.91 -23.51
N GLY A 54 5.01 10.00 -22.93
CA GLY A 54 4.49 11.35 -23.16
C GLY A 54 3.34 11.75 -22.25
N PHE A 55 3.07 10.95 -21.21
CA PHE A 55 2.06 11.22 -20.20
C PHE A 55 2.74 11.48 -18.85
N PRO A 56 3.00 12.76 -18.51
CA PRO A 56 3.87 13.11 -17.39
C PRO A 56 3.38 12.56 -16.05
N ASN A 57 2.06 12.51 -15.84
CA ASN A 57 1.48 11.96 -14.61
C ASN A 57 1.67 10.44 -14.53
N SER A 58 1.51 9.71 -15.64
CA SER A 58 1.70 8.25 -15.65
C SER A 58 3.16 7.90 -15.40
N GLU A 59 4.08 8.62 -16.05
CA GLU A 59 5.52 8.48 -15.84
C GLU A 59 5.93 8.82 -14.40
N TYR A 60 5.41 9.91 -13.85
CA TYR A 60 5.64 10.31 -12.46
C TYR A 60 5.20 9.22 -11.47
N LEU A 61 3.97 8.71 -11.63
CA LEU A 61 3.41 7.67 -10.76
C LEU A 61 4.14 6.33 -10.90
N SER A 62 4.50 5.91 -12.11
CA SER A 62 5.21 4.64 -12.32
C SER A 62 6.58 4.59 -11.63
N LYS A 63 7.29 5.74 -11.61
CA LYS A 63 8.62 5.87 -11.00
C LYS A 63 8.58 5.87 -9.46
N ARG A 64 7.52 6.43 -8.87
CA ARG A 64 7.42 6.68 -7.41
C ARG A 64 6.43 5.80 -6.68
N GLY A 65 5.51 5.19 -7.42
CA GLY A 65 4.40 4.42 -6.87
C GLY A 65 4.80 3.02 -6.44
N LEU A 66 4.26 2.60 -5.31
CA LEU A 66 4.26 1.22 -4.85
C LEU A 66 2.94 0.87 -4.18
N TRP A 67 2.55 -0.40 -4.33
CA TRP A 67 1.45 -1.04 -3.65
C TRP A 67 1.97 -1.73 -2.39
N LEU A 68 1.40 -1.35 -1.25
CA LEU A 68 1.57 -2.02 0.03
C LEU A 68 0.60 -3.22 0.15
N PRO A 69 0.84 -4.16 1.09
CA PRO A 69 -0.09 -5.25 1.39
C PRO A 69 -1.53 -4.77 1.62
N SER A 70 -2.49 -5.51 1.07
CA SER A 70 -3.93 -5.19 1.10
C SER A 70 -4.82 -6.40 1.40
N SER A 71 -4.34 -7.36 2.21
CA SER A 71 -5.11 -8.55 2.56
C SER A 71 -6.22 -8.25 3.58
N LEU A 72 -7.38 -8.89 3.43
CA LEU A 72 -8.45 -8.91 4.42
C LEU A 72 -8.05 -9.58 5.74
N THR A 73 -6.94 -10.31 5.74
CA THR A 73 -6.39 -11.00 6.92
C THR A 73 -5.28 -10.22 7.61
N LEU A 74 -4.98 -8.99 7.20
CA LEU A 74 -4.00 -8.16 7.90
C LEU A 74 -4.55 -7.75 9.27
N GLU A 75 -3.75 -7.97 10.31
CA GLU A 75 -4.06 -7.48 11.64
C GLU A 75 -3.54 -6.04 11.82
N LYS A 76 -3.99 -5.36 12.88
CA LYS A 76 -3.56 -3.99 13.19
C LYS A 76 -2.04 -3.92 13.33
N GLU A 77 -1.45 -4.94 13.96
CA GLU A 77 -0.03 -5.09 14.21
C GLU A 77 0.76 -5.21 12.90
N ASP A 78 0.22 -5.90 11.88
CA ASP A 78 0.82 -5.95 10.55
C ASP A 78 0.84 -4.56 9.90
N VAL A 79 -0.26 -3.83 9.99
CA VAL A 79 -0.38 -2.47 9.45
C VAL A 79 0.60 -1.52 10.15
N MET A 80 0.70 -1.60 11.47
CA MET A 80 1.65 -0.81 12.26
C MET A 80 3.10 -1.12 11.86
N ARG A 81 3.44 -2.41 11.70
CA ARG A 81 4.76 -2.85 11.25
C ARG A 81 5.11 -2.34 9.84
N ILE A 82 4.14 -2.36 8.92
CA ILE A 82 4.31 -1.78 7.58
C ILE A 82 4.56 -0.27 7.68
N ASN A 83 3.79 0.43 8.52
CA ASN A 83 3.92 1.86 8.71
C ASN A 83 5.29 2.24 9.30
N GLU A 84 5.76 1.56 10.35
CA GLU A 84 7.07 1.83 10.96
C GLU A 84 8.22 1.71 9.95
N ILE A 85 8.21 0.68 9.11
CA ILE A 85 9.24 0.45 8.10
C ILE A 85 9.21 1.55 7.02
N THR A 86 8.01 1.97 6.61
CA THR A 86 7.82 2.91 5.48
C THR A 86 7.92 4.38 5.89
N HIS A 87 7.56 4.74 7.13
CA HIS A 87 7.52 6.12 7.60
C HIS A 87 8.91 6.72 7.80
N SER A 88 9.86 5.94 8.33
CA SER A 88 11.25 6.40 8.57
C SER A 88 12.06 6.63 7.28
N ASN A 89 11.51 6.26 6.12
CA ASN A 89 12.24 6.23 4.84
C ASN A 89 11.50 6.98 3.72
N LYS A 90 10.49 7.80 4.05
CA LYS A 90 9.85 8.69 3.07
C LYS A 90 10.75 9.84 2.64
#